data_AF-A0AAV3AS54-F1
#
_entry.id   AF-A0AAV3AS54-F1
#
_cell.length_a   1.000
_cell.length_b   1.000
_cell.length_c   1.000
_cell.angle_alpha   90.00
_cell.angle_beta   90.00
_cell.angle_gamma   90.00
#
_symmetry.space_group_name_H-M   'P 1'
#
loop_
_entity.id
_entity.type
_entity.pdbx_description
1 polymer ?
#
loop_
_entity_poly.entity_id
_entity_poly.type
_entity_poly.pdbx_seq_one_letter_code
_entity_poly.pdbx_strand_id
1 'polypeptide(L)'
;CAICALLVYALIFEGGDLVVSGCQKIGFYNYCLYNKTLGNCECIFDINDPSLAGRTSKHGFVLTNLLTYSSLVFLMMNILVMIFAQCLKEGDLWKFSLGLNCLSLVVLSIGMAIFVSVYWDLFNFSQVTPGFLAVLVALGGMSLLCWIIPHNISFAN
;
A
#
# COMPACT_ATOMS: atom_id res chain seq x y z
N CYS A 1 -3.10 -10.64 -11.83
CA CYS A 1 -1.68 -10.76 -11.44
C CYS A 1 -0.94 -9.41 -11.34
N ALA A 2 -0.98 -8.54 -12.35
CA ALA A 2 -0.17 -7.32 -12.37
C ALA A 2 -0.33 -6.41 -11.13
N ILE A 3 -1.57 -6.16 -10.67
CA ILE A 3 -1.85 -5.31 -9.50
C ILE A 3 -1.20 -5.88 -8.22
N CYS A 4 -1.31 -7.19 -7.99
CA CYS A 4 -0.67 -7.84 -6.85
C CYS A 4 0.85 -7.81 -6.95
N ALA A 5 1.41 -8.00 -8.14
CA ALA A 5 2.85 -7.90 -8.37
C ALA A 5 3.38 -6.48 -8.07
N LEU A 6 2.63 -5.44 -8.43
CA LEU A 6 2.97 -4.05 -8.11
C LEU A 6 2.97 -3.78 -6.61
N LEU A 7 1.98 -4.31 -5.88
CA LEU A 7 1.94 -4.17 -4.41
C LEU A 7 3.03 -4.99 -3.73
N VAL A 8 3.32 -6.21 -4.19
CA VAL A 8 4.48 -6.98 -3.70
C VAL A 8 5.78 -6.23 -3.97
N TYR A 9 5.93 -5.66 -5.17
CA TYR A 9 7.10 -4.86 -5.50
C TYR A 9 7.25 -3.65 -4.57
N ALA A 10 6.19 -2.87 -4.39
CA ALA A 10 6.22 -1.68 -3.55
C ALA A 10 6.41 -2.02 -2.06
N LEU A 11 5.68 -3.00 -1.53
CA LEU A 11 5.61 -3.26 -0.09
C LEU A 11 6.70 -4.22 0.41
N ILE A 12 7.16 -5.15 -0.42
CA ILE A 12 8.12 -6.17 -0.01
C ILE A 12 9.50 -5.89 -0.60
N PHE A 13 9.60 -5.67 -1.92
CA PHE A 13 10.89 -5.50 -2.59
C PHE A 13 11.53 -4.12 -2.35
N GLU A 14 10.76 -3.05 -2.48
CA GLU A 14 11.22 -1.68 -2.17
C GLU A 14 11.19 -1.39 -0.66
N GLY A 15 10.85 -2.37 0.20
CA GLY A 15 10.75 -2.18 1.65
C GLY A 15 9.64 -1.19 2.06
N GLY A 16 8.72 -0.88 1.14
CA GLY A 16 7.74 0.18 1.31
C GLY A 16 8.30 1.57 1.08
N ASP A 17 9.51 1.75 0.54
CA ASP A 17 10.12 3.07 0.31
C ASP A 17 9.23 3.90 -0.64
N LEU A 18 8.57 4.93 -0.10
CA LEU A 18 7.62 5.80 -0.81
C LEU A 18 8.22 7.18 -1.15
N VAL A 19 9.21 7.63 -0.38
CA VAL A 19 9.92 8.90 -0.61
C VAL A 19 11.42 8.70 -0.34
N VAL A 20 12.26 9.08 -1.30
CA VAL A 20 13.74 9.03 -1.18
C VAL A 20 14.33 10.41 -1.50
N SER A 21 14.96 11.03 -0.52
CA SER A 21 15.58 12.36 -0.62
C SER A 21 16.92 12.41 0.11
N GLY A 22 18.03 12.16 -0.61
CA GLY A 22 19.37 12.18 -0.01
C GLY A 22 19.50 11.18 1.15
N CYS A 23 19.74 11.66 2.37
CA CYS A 23 19.78 10.85 3.59
C CYS A 23 18.40 10.42 4.12
N GLN A 24 17.32 10.83 3.47
CA GLN A 24 15.95 10.56 3.88
C GLN A 24 15.36 9.42 3.07
N LYS A 25 15.10 8.28 3.71
CA LYS A 25 14.34 7.17 3.14
C LYS A 25 13.14 6.94 4.02
N ILE A 26 11.94 7.11 3.48
CA ILE A 26 10.71 6.84 4.21
C ILE A 26 10.04 5.65 3.56
N GLY A 27 10.20 4.49 4.20
CA GLY A 27 9.50 3.27 3.88
C GLY A 27 8.58 2.81 4.99
N PHE A 28 7.80 1.77 4.72
CA PHE A 28 6.93 1.12 5.71
C PHE A 28 7.73 0.37 6.79
N TYR A 29 8.91 -0.16 6.47
CA TYR A 29 9.80 -0.82 7.44
C TYR A 29 11.12 -0.10 7.71
N ASN A 30 11.58 0.75 6.78
CA ASN A 30 12.86 1.44 6.91
C ASN A 30 12.63 2.94 6.96
N TYR A 31 13.09 3.57 8.03
CA TYR A 31 13.11 5.02 8.14
C TYR A 31 14.55 5.48 8.29
N CYS A 32 15.02 6.29 7.36
CA CYS A 32 16.24 7.07 7.51
C CYS A 32 15.84 8.55 7.53
N LEU A 33 16.28 9.30 8.54
CA LEU A 33 16.20 10.76 8.52
C LEU A 33 17.60 11.36 8.67
N TYR A 34 17.82 12.49 7.99
CA TYR A 34 19.04 13.25 8.15
C TYR A 34 19.02 13.97 9.51
N ASN A 35 19.92 13.58 10.41
CA ASN A 35 20.05 14.22 11.70
C ASN A 35 21.02 15.41 11.59
N LYS A 36 20.48 16.63 11.51
CA LYS A 36 21.28 17.88 11.43
C LYS A 36 22.24 18.06 12.61
N THR A 37 21.96 17.43 13.76
CA THR A 37 22.76 17.53 15.00
C THR A 37 24.03 16.67 14.95
N LEU A 38 23.96 15.52 14.29
CA LEU A 38 25.06 14.55 14.18
C LEU A 38 25.81 14.65 12.85
N GLY A 39 25.28 15.41 11.88
CA GLY A 39 25.90 15.59 10.57
C GLY A 39 25.89 14.33 9.68
N ASN A 40 25.11 13.31 10.04
CA ASN A 40 25.10 12.00 9.38
C ASN A 40 23.66 11.50 9.10
N CYS A 41 23.51 10.58 8.14
CA CYS A 41 22.23 9.90 7.92
C CYS A 41 22.01 8.87 9.05
N GLU A 42 20.92 8.97 9.81
CA GLU A 42 20.60 8.00 10.85
C GLU A 42 19.43 7.13 10.35
N CYS A 43 19.73 5.87 10.09
CA CYS A 43 18.75 4.88 9.63
C CYS A 43 18.29 4.04 10.82
N ILE A 44 17.04 4.20 11.19
CA ILE A 44 16.39 3.43 12.24
C ILE A 44 15.75 2.23 11.55
N PHE A 45 16.40 1.07 11.71
CA PHE A 45 15.90 -0.23 11.25
C PHE A 45 15.05 -0.93 12.32
N ASP A 46 15.03 -0.42 13.56
CA ASP A 46 14.31 -1.01 14.68
C ASP A 46 13.44 0.04 15.38
N ILE A 47 12.12 -0.19 15.44
CA ILE A 47 11.08 0.74 15.91
C ILE A 47 11.07 0.80 17.47
N ASN A 48 12.22 0.55 18.10
CA ASN A 48 12.35 0.48 19.54
C ASN A 48 12.74 1.81 20.19
N ASP A 49 13.26 2.79 19.42
CA ASP A 49 13.63 4.10 19.96
C ASP A 49 12.67 5.24 19.52
N PRO A 50 11.78 5.71 20.43
CA PRO A 50 10.70 6.65 20.13
C PRO A 50 11.11 8.13 20.14
N SER A 51 12.39 8.47 20.27
CA SER A 51 12.84 9.84 20.56
C SER A 51 13.32 10.65 19.35
N LEU A 52 13.55 10.02 18.18
CA LEU A 52 14.09 10.70 16.99
C LEU A 52 13.11 10.82 15.81
N ALA A 53 11.90 10.29 15.94
CA ALA A 53 10.87 10.40 14.92
C ALA A 53 10.03 11.67 15.17
N GLY A 54 10.45 12.80 14.60
CA GLY A 54 9.79 14.11 14.75
C GLY A 54 8.27 14.05 14.53
N ARG A 55 7.49 14.72 15.39
CA ARG A 55 6.00 14.79 15.39
C ARG A 55 5.28 13.48 14.99
N THR A 56 5.86 12.31 15.26
CA THR A 56 5.22 11.04 14.92
C THR A 56 4.43 10.55 16.13
N SER A 57 3.12 10.37 15.96
CA SER A 57 2.41 9.48 16.88
C SER A 57 2.80 8.06 16.50
N LYS A 58 3.39 7.31 17.44
CA LYS A 58 3.75 5.89 17.28
C LYS A 58 2.60 5.07 16.66
N HIS A 59 1.36 5.47 16.96
CA HIS A 59 0.13 4.86 16.46
C HIS A 59 -0.11 5.08 14.97
N GLY A 60 0.20 6.26 14.42
CA GLY A 60 -0.04 6.57 12.99
C GLY A 60 0.81 5.73 12.05
N PHE A 61 2.10 5.53 12.39
CA PHE A 61 3.00 4.71 11.59
C PHE A 61 2.58 3.24 11.56
N VAL A 62 2.36 2.66 12.75
CA VAL A 62 1.92 1.27 12.89
C VAL A 62 0.58 1.04 12.19
N LEU A 63 -0.36 1.98 12.30
CA LEU A 63 -1.66 1.88 11.65
C LEU A 63 -1.54 1.91 10.12
N THR A 64 -0.69 2.78 9.57
CA THR A 64 -0.43 2.87 8.13
C THR A 64 0.13 1.56 7.58
N ASN A 65 1.07 0.95 8.30
CA ASN A 65 1.61 -0.37 7.95
C ASN A 65 0.53 -1.44 7.98
N LEU A 66 -0.19 -1.57 9.09
CA LEU A 66 -1.24 -2.58 9.23
C LEU A 66 -2.28 -2.49 8.12
N LEU A 67 -2.74 -1.27 7.79
CA LEU A 67 -3.70 -1.06 6.71
C LEU A 67 -3.10 -1.44 5.35
N THR A 68 -1.94 -0.90 5.01
CA THR A 68 -1.33 -1.14 3.69
C THR A 68 -0.98 -2.61 3.47
N TYR A 69 -0.38 -3.31 4.45
CA TYR A 69 -0.09 -4.74 4.34
C TYR A 69 -1.36 -5.61 4.34
N SER A 70 -2.40 -5.23 5.11
CA SER A 70 -3.66 -5.98 5.07
C SER A 70 -4.33 -5.92 3.70
N SER A 71 -4.19 -4.82 2.95
CA SER A 71 -4.68 -4.72 1.57
C SER A 71 -4.04 -5.77 0.63
N LEU A 72 -2.74 -6.03 0.79
CA LEU A 72 -2.05 -7.07 0.03
C LEU A 72 -2.62 -8.46 0.32
N VAL A 73 -2.93 -8.74 1.59
CA VAL A 73 -3.56 -10.02 1.99
C VAL A 73 -4.94 -10.16 1.35
N PHE A 74 -5.77 -9.11 1.41
CA PHE A 74 -7.10 -9.13 0.78
C PHE A 74 -7.02 -9.35 -0.73
N LEU A 75 -6.04 -8.74 -1.40
CA LEU A 75 -5.82 -8.96 -2.82
C LEU A 75 -5.37 -10.38 -3.18
N MET A 76 -4.49 -10.98 -2.38
CA MET A 76 -4.10 -12.38 -2.58
C MET A 76 -5.29 -13.33 -2.40
N MET A 77 -6.12 -13.09 -1.37
CA MET A 77 -7.37 -13.83 -1.18
C MET A 77 -8.33 -13.61 -2.35
N ASN A 78 -8.43 -12.38 -2.88
CA ASN A 78 -9.26 -12.09 -4.04
C ASN A 78 -8.82 -12.88 -5.29
N ILE A 79 -7.51 -13.03 -5.53
CA ILE A 79 -7.02 -13.87 -6.65
C ILE A 79 -7.52 -15.31 -6.51
N LEU A 80 -7.41 -15.89 -5.32
CA LEU A 80 -7.87 -17.26 -5.07
C LEU A 80 -9.38 -17.38 -5.33
N VAL A 81 -10.18 -16.42 -4.84
CA VAL A 81 -11.63 -16.39 -5.07
C VAL A 81 -11.95 -16.28 -6.57
N MET A 82 -11.25 -15.43 -7.32
CA MET A 82 -11.46 -15.31 -8.77
C MET A 82 -11.14 -16.62 -9.50
N ILE A 83 -10.07 -17.32 -9.12
CA ILE A 83 -9.72 -18.63 -9.68
C ILE A 83 -10.84 -19.63 -9.39
N PHE A 84 -11.32 -19.70 -8.14
CA PHE A 84 -12.44 -20.57 -7.79
C PHE A 84 -13.73 -20.20 -8.52
N ALA A 85 -14.05 -18.91 -8.65
CA ALA A 85 -15.22 -18.43 -9.39
C ALA A 85 -15.18 -18.88 -10.85
N GLN A 86 -14.00 -18.83 -11.48
CA GLN A 86 -13.79 -19.30 -12.85
C GLN A 86 -13.90 -20.82 -12.96
N CYS A 87 -13.26 -21.58 -12.06
CA CYS A 87 -13.29 -23.04 -12.07
C CYS A 87 -14.68 -23.61 -11.80
N LEU A 88 -15.41 -23.02 -10.85
CA LEU A 88 -16.74 -23.48 -10.44
C LEU A 88 -17.87 -22.86 -11.26
N LYS A 89 -17.59 -21.82 -12.07
CA LYS A 89 -18.57 -21.02 -12.81
C LYS A 89 -19.70 -20.47 -11.93
N GLU A 90 -19.36 -20.16 -10.68
CA GLU A 90 -20.31 -19.75 -9.65
C GLU A 90 -20.40 -18.21 -9.61
N GLY A 91 -21.57 -17.65 -9.93
CA GLY A 91 -21.80 -16.21 -9.99
C GLY A 91 -21.64 -15.49 -8.65
N ASP A 92 -21.95 -16.17 -7.54
CA ASP A 92 -21.87 -15.57 -6.21
C ASP A 92 -20.42 -15.36 -5.74
N LEU A 93 -19.46 -16.20 -6.19
CA LEU A 93 -18.04 -15.97 -5.91
C LEU A 93 -17.51 -14.70 -6.60
N TRP A 94 -18.08 -14.30 -7.74
CA TRP A 94 -17.72 -13.02 -8.37
C TRP A 94 -18.18 -11.81 -7.55
N LYS A 95 -19.36 -11.89 -6.91
CA LYS A 95 -19.83 -10.85 -5.99
C LYS A 95 -18.94 -10.77 -4.74
N PHE A 96 -18.51 -11.92 -4.21
CA PHE A 96 -17.58 -11.97 -3.09
C PHE A 96 -16.20 -11.39 -3.46
N SER A 97 -15.69 -11.73 -4.64
CA SER A 97 -14.45 -11.17 -5.21
C SER A 97 -14.53 -9.64 -5.33
N LEU A 98 -15.65 -9.11 -5.84
CA LEU A 98 -15.89 -7.67 -5.90
C LEU A 98 -15.83 -7.04 -4.50
N GLY A 99 -16.48 -7.65 -3.50
CA GLY A 99 -16.45 -7.19 -2.12
C GLY A 99 -15.02 -7.12 -1.55
N LEU A 100 -14.22 -8.18 -1.76
CA LEU A 100 -12.81 -8.22 -1.33
C LEU A 100 -11.96 -7.15 -2.03
N ASN A 101 -12.16 -6.94 -3.33
CA ASN A 101 -11.45 -5.92 -4.09
C ASN A 101 -11.80 -4.50 -3.61
N CYS A 102 -13.08 -4.22 -3.37
CA CYS A 102 -13.54 -2.94 -2.79
C CYS A 102 -12.96 -2.72 -1.39
N LEU A 103 -12.98 -3.73 -0.54
CA LEU A 103 -12.39 -3.66 0.81
C LEU A 103 -10.90 -3.35 0.74
N SER A 104 -10.16 -4.04 -0.11
CA SER A 104 -8.73 -3.79 -0.33
C SER A 104 -8.46 -2.37 -0.82
N LEU A 105 -9.27 -1.88 -1.77
CA LEU A 105 -9.16 -0.51 -2.28
C LEU A 105 -9.35 0.53 -1.17
N VAL A 106 -10.40 0.39 -0.36
CA VAL A 106 -10.69 1.30 0.75
C VAL A 106 -9.55 1.28 1.77
N VAL A 107 -9.13 0.10 2.20
CA VAL A 107 -8.06 -0.07 3.19
C VAL A 107 -6.74 0.51 2.69
N LEU A 108 -6.36 0.25 1.44
CA LEU A 108 -5.14 0.83 0.85
C LEU A 108 -5.24 2.36 0.72
N SER A 109 -6.41 2.87 0.31
CA SER A 109 -6.64 4.32 0.18
C SER A 109 -6.52 5.02 1.54
N ILE A 110 -7.09 4.45 2.60
CA ILE A 110 -6.98 4.99 3.96
C ILE A 110 -5.52 4.94 4.42
N GLY A 111 -4.82 3.82 4.21
CA GLY A 111 -3.39 3.69 4.54
C GLY A 111 -2.57 4.78 3.85
N MET A 112 -2.76 4.98 2.54
CA MET A 112 -2.07 6.01 1.77
C MET A 112 -2.43 7.44 2.20
N ALA A 113 -3.69 7.71 2.52
CA ALA A 113 -4.12 9.02 3.01
C ALA A 113 -3.45 9.36 4.36
N ILE A 114 -3.38 8.39 5.28
CA ILE A 114 -2.69 8.56 6.56
C ILE A 114 -1.18 8.80 6.31
N PHE A 115 -0.56 8.00 5.44
CA PHE A 115 0.85 8.16 5.08
C PHE A 115 1.14 9.58 4.58
N VAL A 116 0.42 10.04 3.56
CA VAL A 116 0.60 11.38 2.99
C VAL A 116 0.34 12.47 4.03
N SER A 117 -0.64 12.28 4.91
CA SER A 117 -0.94 13.25 5.96
C SER A 117 0.17 13.35 7.01
N VAL A 118 0.77 12.21 7.40
CA VAL A 118 1.89 12.17 8.37
C VAL A 118 3.16 12.77 7.78
N TYR A 119 3.41 12.54 6.49
CA TYR A 119 4.65 12.95 5.82
C TYR A 119 4.49 14.21 4.96
N TRP A 120 3.38 14.95 5.07
CA TRP A 120 3.05 16.09 4.22
C TRP A 120 4.18 17.12 4.12
N ASP A 121 4.76 17.50 5.26
CA ASP A 121 5.84 18.49 5.36
C ASP A 121 7.16 18.01 4.72
N LEU A 122 7.29 16.70 4.52
CA LEU A 122 8.46 16.03 3.96
C LEU A 122 8.23 15.54 2.53
N PHE A 123 7.00 15.67 2.02
CA PHE A 123 6.58 15.10 0.75
C PHE A 123 6.89 16.06 -0.41
N ASN A 124 8.01 15.82 -1.10
CA ASN A 124 8.33 16.50 -2.35
C ASN A 124 7.99 15.59 -3.54
N PHE A 125 7.04 16.02 -4.39
CA PHE A 125 6.64 15.29 -5.61
C PHE A 125 7.81 15.02 -6.57
N SER A 126 8.88 15.82 -6.51
CA SER A 126 10.08 15.63 -7.33
C SER A 126 10.92 14.41 -6.91
N GLN A 127 10.63 13.80 -5.76
CA GLN A 127 11.41 12.72 -5.13
C GLN A 127 10.58 11.45 -4.88
N VAL A 128 9.47 11.34 -5.63
CA VAL A 128 8.57 10.18 -5.60
C VAL A 128 9.32 8.94 -6.06
N THR A 129 9.28 7.87 -5.26
CA THR A 129 9.92 6.61 -5.61
C THR A 129 9.09 5.80 -6.61
N PRO A 130 9.72 4.87 -7.34
CA PRO A 130 9.00 3.85 -8.10
C PRO A 130 7.99 3.06 -7.26
N GLY A 131 8.29 2.83 -5.98
CA GLY A 131 7.39 2.19 -5.02
C GLY A 131 6.08 2.95 -4.83
N PHE A 132 6.12 4.27 -4.61
CA PHE A 132 4.92 5.09 -4.49
C PHE A 132 4.10 5.11 -5.79
N LEU A 133 4.76 5.19 -6.94
CA LEU A 133 4.08 5.11 -8.22
C LEU A 133 3.40 3.76 -8.42
N ALA A 134 4.06 2.66 -8.03
CA ALA A 134 3.49 1.31 -8.09
C ALA A 134 2.23 1.18 -7.22
N VAL A 135 2.20 1.80 -6.04
CA VAL A 135 1.00 1.84 -5.18
C VAL A 135 -0.13 2.65 -5.83
N LEU A 136 0.15 3.80 -6.43
CA LEU A 136 -0.84 4.58 -7.16
C LEU A 136 -1.43 3.83 -8.36
N VAL A 137 -0.57 3.14 -9.13
CA VAL A 137 -1.02 2.30 -10.25
C VAL A 137 -1.86 1.13 -9.73
N ALA A 138 -1.49 0.52 -8.60
CA ALA A 138 -2.29 -0.53 -7.97
C ALA A 138 -3.66 -0.03 -7.50
N LEU A 139 -3.76 1.17 -6.91
CA LEU A 139 -5.03 1.82 -6.54
C LEU A 139 -5.91 2.04 -7.78
N GLY A 140 -5.34 2.57 -8.86
CA GLY A 140 -6.06 2.75 -10.12
C GLY A 140 -6.54 1.42 -10.71
N GLY A 141 -5.69 0.40 -10.70
CA GLY A 141 -6.03 -0.94 -11.17
C GLY A 141 -7.14 -1.61 -10.35
N MET A 142 -7.11 -1.47 -9.02
CA MET A 142 -8.19 -1.97 -8.16
C MET A 142 -9.51 -1.23 -8.41
N SER A 143 -9.46 0.09 -8.61
CA SER A 143 -10.65 0.89 -8.95
C SER A 143 -11.25 0.44 -10.29
N LEU A 144 -10.41 0.15 -11.28
CA LEU A 144 -10.84 -0.40 -12.56
C LEU A 144 -11.49 -1.79 -12.39
N LEU A 145 -10.91 -2.67 -11.57
CA LEU A 145 -11.50 -3.98 -11.27
C LEU A 145 -12.86 -3.85 -10.59
N CYS A 146 -13.04 -2.90 -9.67
CA CYS A 146 -14.35 -2.62 -9.06
C CYS A 146 -15.40 -2.21 -10.09
N TRP A 147 -15.00 -1.58 -11.20
CA TRP A 147 -15.92 -1.22 -12.28
C TRP A 147 -16.18 -2.39 -13.25
N ILE A 148 -15.14 -3.16 -13.62
CA ILE A 148 -15.27 -4.23 -14.61
C ILE A 148 -16.05 -5.43 -14.07
N ILE A 149 -15.78 -5.87 -12.83
CA ILE A 149 -16.39 -7.08 -12.26
C ILE A 149 -17.93 -7.02 -12.25
N PRO A 150 -18.61 -5.93 -11.80
CA PRO A 150 -20.06 -5.81 -11.89
C PRO A 150 -20.60 -5.92 -13.32
N HIS A 151 -19.86 -5.38 -14.30
CA HIS A 151 -20.27 -5.41 -15.69
C HIS A 151 -20.24 -6.85 -16.24
N ASN A 152 -19.24 -7.64 -15.88
CA ASN A 152 -19.17 -9.05 -16.26
C ASN A 152 -20.23 -9.93 -15.56
N ILE A 153 -20.57 -9.62 -14.31
CA ILE A 153 -21.66 -10.32 -13.59
C ILE A 153 -22.99 -10.11 -14.31
N SER A 154 -23.24 -8.92 -14.87
CA SER A 154 -24.45 -8.60 -15.63
C SER A 154 -24.59 -9.37 -16.96
N PHE A 155 -23.51 -9.92 -17.51
CA PHE A 155 -23.56 -10.73 -18.74
C PHE A 155 -23.68 -12.24 -18.47
N ALA A 156 -23.46 -12.67 -17.22
CA ALA A 156 -23.52 -14.08 -16.82
C ALA A 156 -24.89 -14.51 -16.26
N ASN A 157 -25.77 -13.54 -15.98
CA ASN A 157 -27.16 -13.72 -15.54
C ASN A 157 -28.12 -13.43 -16.70
#